data_AF-A0A6T1A299-F1
#
_entry.id   AF-A0A6T1A299-F1
#
_cell.length_a   1.000
_cell.length_b   1.000
_cell.length_c   1.000
_cell.angle_alpha   90.00
_cell.angle_beta   90.00
_cell.angle_gamma   90.00
#
_symmetry.space_group_name_H-M   'P 1'
#
loop_
_entity.id
_entity.type
_entity.pdbx_description
1 polymer ?
#
loop_
_entity_poly.entity_id
_entity_poly.type
_entity_poly.pdbx_seq_one_letter_code
_entity_poly.pdbx_strand_id
1 'polypeptide(L)'
;QAIGGSSAAGPLAREMRVRCRWVQDFSRTKAKPLRLGPYSDSQLAITNGCSGDHVCFGEVDIPEDLLLSGTVGELSTFLNRGGGGTAGCLRTVTRLAVDGYTLPSRERLRHLVREQDEVLVCCADVAPATPQKTLRDVTPQKMLEDRARTPVTPSTAEPAGKTASQDRGCTPATPSVAEPTKKKDRARAPVTPAAAEPDVKTATPRAAAELDEKVAGLVQLNRTQRAVIEELTAQAEARKARVAALERQVAELQQQLVAAAASGSPPSHGTAAAAAAVEAPGALESAGEWQGVDDAQALRVGDVVRYRVPLIDAWRGTTRRSKLRTATVAKLLPSAPDGPSVVLQQASGAMDCVETSQLSDLQVRGPR
;
A
#
# COMPACT_ATOMS: atom_id res chain seq x y z
N GLN A 1 -0.13 10.45 47.50
CA GLN A 1 0.25 9.56 46.38
C GLN A 1 -0.39 10.10 45.12
N ALA A 2 0.43 10.53 44.16
CA ALA A 2 -0.03 10.97 42.85
C ALA A 2 0.01 9.77 41.91
N ILE A 3 -1.14 9.37 41.36
CA ILE A 3 -1.22 8.39 40.28
C ILE A 3 -1.33 9.20 38.99
N GLY A 4 -0.20 9.44 38.33
CA GLY A 4 -0.13 9.97 36.98
C GLY A 4 -0.56 8.89 36.00
N GLY A 5 -1.82 8.92 35.57
CA GLY A 5 -2.29 8.15 34.42
C GLY A 5 -1.87 8.86 33.13
N SER A 6 -0.73 8.46 32.58
CA SER A 6 -0.31 8.85 31.23
C SER A 6 -1.25 8.23 30.20
N SER A 7 -2.21 9.00 29.70
CA SER A 7 -2.95 8.64 28.49
C SER A 7 -2.00 8.73 27.30
N ALA A 8 -1.47 7.59 26.88
CA ALA A 8 -0.66 7.51 25.67
C ALA A 8 -1.59 7.71 24.46
N ALA A 9 -1.61 8.93 23.92
CA ALA A 9 -2.17 9.18 22.60
C ALA A 9 -1.44 8.25 21.60
N GLY A 10 -2.20 7.38 20.93
CA GLY A 10 -1.66 6.47 19.92
C GLY A 10 -0.98 7.24 18.78
N PRO A 11 -0.07 6.61 18.03
CA PRO A 11 0.63 7.26 16.93
C PRO A 11 -0.38 7.81 15.91
N LEU A 12 -0.28 9.11 15.62
CA LEU A 12 -1.09 9.78 14.60
C LEU A 12 -0.65 9.27 13.24
N ALA A 13 -1.48 8.45 12.60
CA ALA A 13 -1.28 8.07 11.20
C ALA A 13 -1.52 9.30 10.32
N ARG A 14 -0.64 9.56 9.36
CA ARG A 14 -0.80 10.64 8.39
C ARG A 14 -1.00 10.05 7.00
N GLU A 15 -2.00 10.57 6.29
CA GLU A 15 -2.27 10.18 4.91
C GLU A 15 -1.57 11.13 3.94
N MET A 16 -0.83 10.58 2.98
CA MET A 16 -0.18 11.33 1.91
C MET A 16 -0.69 10.80 0.57
N ARG A 17 -1.25 11.69 -0.25
CA ARG A 17 -1.56 11.42 -1.65
C ARG A 17 -0.30 11.61 -2.48
N VAL A 18 0.14 10.56 -3.14
CA VAL A 18 1.28 10.63 -4.05
C VAL A 18 0.81 10.36 -5.46
N ARG A 19 1.01 11.34 -6.34
CA ARG A 19 0.89 11.10 -7.78
C ARG A 19 2.23 10.58 -8.28
N CYS A 20 2.23 9.34 -8.74
CA CYS A 20 3.42 8.69 -9.26
C CYS A 20 3.61 9.13 -10.72
N ARG A 21 4.78 9.66 -11.07
CA ARG A 21 5.15 9.85 -12.48
C ARG A 21 6.09 8.74 -12.93
N TRP A 22 5.79 8.19 -14.10
CA TRP A 22 6.66 7.22 -14.77
C TRP A 22 7.77 7.95 -15.48
N VAL A 23 9.02 7.59 -15.16
CA VAL A 23 10.20 8.18 -15.79
C VAL A 23 10.98 7.08 -16.51
N GLN A 24 10.85 7.05 -17.84
CA GLN A 24 11.47 6.06 -18.73
C GLN A 24 13.01 6.14 -18.81
N ASP A 25 13.62 7.21 -18.27
CA ASP A 25 15.07 7.44 -18.44
C ASP A 25 15.69 8.15 -17.21
N PHE A 26 15.79 7.41 -16.10
CA PHE A 26 16.44 7.86 -14.84
C PHE A 26 17.91 8.29 -15.06
N SER A 27 18.49 7.81 -16.17
CA SER A 27 19.71 8.25 -16.84
C SER A 27 20.00 9.74 -16.85
N ARG A 28 18.99 10.46 -17.35
CA ARG A 28 19.11 11.78 -17.98
C ARG A 28 18.32 12.85 -17.23
N THR A 29 17.38 12.43 -16.39
CA THR A 29 16.71 13.34 -15.46
C THR A 29 17.65 13.66 -14.31
N LYS A 30 18.16 14.91 -14.27
CA LYS A 30 18.56 15.51 -12.99
C LYS A 30 17.28 15.59 -12.15
N ALA A 31 16.94 14.51 -11.46
CA ALA A 31 15.76 14.43 -10.62
C ALA A 31 15.74 15.68 -9.73
N LYS A 32 14.72 16.51 -9.88
CA LYS A 32 14.54 17.60 -8.93
C LYS A 32 14.26 16.91 -7.59
N PRO A 33 15.08 17.14 -6.56
CA PRO A 33 14.86 16.49 -5.28
C PRO A 33 13.44 16.80 -4.83
N LEU A 34 12.78 15.81 -4.22
CA LEU A 34 11.48 15.95 -3.61
C LEU A 34 11.47 17.21 -2.75
N ARG A 35 10.94 18.32 -3.28
CA ARG A 35 10.75 19.53 -2.50
C ARG A 35 9.39 19.38 -1.85
N LEU A 36 9.37 18.70 -0.71
CA LEU A 36 8.37 18.99 0.32
C LEU A 36 8.60 20.44 0.74
N GLY A 37 8.03 21.38 0.00
CA GLY A 37 8.13 22.79 0.35
C GLY A 37 7.51 22.98 1.74
N PRO A 38 8.16 23.70 2.66
CA PRO A 38 7.47 24.16 3.86
C PRO A 38 6.40 25.13 3.37
N TYR A 39 5.13 24.72 3.36
CA TYR A 39 4.07 25.62 2.94
C TYR A 39 3.08 25.93 4.06
N SER A 40 2.89 27.25 4.12
CA SER A 40 2.12 28.12 4.99
C SER A 40 0.71 27.65 5.32
N ASP A 41 0.32 27.90 6.57
CA ASP A 41 -0.98 27.70 7.21
C ASP A 41 -2.19 28.40 6.53
N SER A 42 -2.10 28.81 5.26
CA SER A 42 -3.01 29.83 4.69
C SER A 42 -3.97 29.33 3.61
N GLN A 43 -3.96 28.06 3.20
CA GLN A 43 -4.94 27.57 2.22
C GLN A 43 -5.42 26.16 2.55
N LEU A 44 -6.45 26.07 3.39
CA LEU A 44 -7.56 25.12 3.23
C LEU A 44 -8.62 25.40 4.30
N ALA A 45 -9.58 26.25 3.93
CA ALA A 45 -10.83 26.40 4.66
C ALA A 45 -11.78 25.24 4.28
N ILE A 46 -11.98 24.34 5.25
CA ILE A 46 -13.24 23.70 5.70
C ILE A 46 -14.22 23.14 4.66
N THR A 47 -14.46 21.82 4.75
CA THR A 47 -15.76 21.14 5.05
C THR A 47 -15.44 19.67 5.36
N ASN A 48 -15.89 18.94 6.39
CA ASN A 48 -16.77 19.13 7.54
C ASN A 48 -16.32 18.12 8.61
N GLY A 49 -16.19 18.56 9.87
CA GLY A 49 -16.36 17.76 11.09
C GLY A 49 -15.72 16.37 11.19
N CYS A 50 -14.39 16.29 11.27
CA CYS A 50 -13.64 15.28 12.02
C CYS A 50 -12.21 15.81 12.20
N SER A 51 -11.56 15.43 13.30
CA SER A 51 -10.25 15.94 13.74
C SER A 51 -9.15 15.82 12.66
N GLY A 52 -8.85 16.93 11.98
CA GLY A 52 -7.54 17.30 11.43
C GLY A 52 -6.72 16.23 10.70
N ASP A 53 -7.29 15.50 9.75
CA ASP A 53 -6.52 14.67 8.82
C ASP A 53 -5.82 15.57 7.80
N HIS A 54 -4.53 15.84 8.03
CA HIS A 54 -3.69 16.56 7.08
C HIS A 54 -3.35 15.63 5.90
N VAL A 55 -4.03 15.81 4.77
CA VAL A 55 -3.67 15.15 3.50
C VAL A 55 -2.55 15.94 2.83
N CYS A 56 -1.35 15.37 2.79
CA CYS A 56 -0.24 15.95 2.03
C CYS A 56 -0.27 15.46 0.58
N PHE A 57 0.01 16.34 -0.39
CA PHE A 57 0.19 15.97 -1.79
C PHE A 57 1.68 16.01 -2.16
N GLY A 58 2.15 15.00 -2.88
CA GLY A 58 3.52 14.97 -3.43
C GLY A 58 3.57 14.26 -4.78
N GLU A 59 4.54 14.64 -5.61
CA GLU A 59 4.93 13.87 -6.80
C GLU A 59 6.21 13.10 -6.47
N VAL A 60 6.24 11.81 -6.79
CA VAL A 60 7.43 10.95 -6.65
C VAL A 60 7.71 10.33 -8.01
N ASP A 61 8.95 10.48 -8.48
CA ASP A 61 9.44 9.78 -9.67
C ASP A 61 9.79 8.34 -9.27
N ILE A 62 9.08 7.37 -9.85
CA ILE A 62 9.34 5.94 -9.59
C ILE A 62 10.22 5.39 -10.72
N PRO A 63 11.33 4.69 -10.41
CA PRO A 63 12.14 4.01 -11.39
C PRO A 63 11.33 3.01 -12.24
N GLU A 64 11.53 3.02 -13.55
CA GLU A 64 10.78 2.16 -14.49
C GLU A 64 11.00 0.67 -14.23
N ASP A 65 12.21 0.27 -13.83
CA ASP A 65 12.55 -1.10 -13.44
C ASP A 65 11.71 -1.58 -12.24
N LEU A 66 11.51 -0.70 -11.26
CA LEU A 66 10.66 -0.96 -10.10
C LEU A 66 9.20 -1.13 -10.53
N LEU A 67 8.70 -0.34 -11.47
CA LEU A 67 7.32 -0.46 -11.96
C LEU A 67 7.08 -1.74 -12.77
N LEU A 68 8.01 -2.07 -13.68
CA LEU A 68 7.87 -3.20 -14.61
C LEU A 68 8.07 -4.56 -13.95
N SER A 69 8.99 -4.64 -13.00
CA SER A 69 9.41 -5.91 -12.41
C SER A 69 9.21 -6.00 -10.90
N GLY A 70 9.07 -4.85 -10.23
CA GLY A 70 9.03 -4.78 -8.79
C GLY A 70 7.66 -5.07 -8.17
N THR A 71 7.70 -5.24 -6.87
CA THR A 71 6.56 -5.52 -6.00
C THR A 71 6.14 -4.29 -5.22
N VAL A 72 4.90 -4.30 -4.73
CA VAL A 72 4.37 -3.25 -3.83
C VAL A 72 5.26 -3.06 -2.59
N GLY A 73 5.84 -4.14 -2.05
CA GLY A 73 6.77 -4.09 -0.92
C GLY A 73 8.09 -3.38 -1.25
N GLU A 74 8.60 -3.57 -2.46
CA GLU A 74 9.80 -2.85 -2.93
C GLU A 74 9.49 -1.37 -3.17
N LEU A 75 8.30 -1.02 -3.67
CA LEU A 75 7.85 0.38 -3.74
C LEU A 75 7.75 1.02 -2.36
N SER A 76 7.15 0.33 -1.38
CA SER A 76 7.13 0.80 0.01
C SER A 76 8.55 1.04 0.54
N THR A 77 9.48 0.11 0.27
CA THR A 77 10.89 0.24 0.65
C THR A 77 11.58 1.42 -0.04
N PHE A 78 11.29 1.65 -1.32
CA PHE A 78 11.79 2.80 -2.09
C PHE A 78 11.30 4.13 -1.51
N LEU A 79 10.01 4.21 -1.19
CA LEU A 79 9.41 5.39 -0.56
C LEU A 79 9.97 5.64 0.84
N ASN A 80 10.17 4.59 1.64
CA ASN A 80 10.81 4.66 2.96
C ASN A 80 12.26 5.17 2.92
N ARG A 81 12.97 4.95 1.81
CA ARG A 81 14.32 5.47 1.59
C ARG A 81 14.35 6.92 1.08
N GLY A 82 13.19 7.56 0.94
CA GLY A 82 13.09 8.95 0.50
C GLY A 82 13.02 9.13 -1.02
N GLY A 83 12.72 8.09 -1.79
CA GLY A 83 12.39 8.22 -3.22
C GLY A 83 13.43 8.97 -4.06
N GLY A 84 14.72 8.83 -3.75
CA GLY A 84 15.82 9.51 -4.45
C GLY A 84 16.19 10.90 -3.93
N GLY A 85 15.51 11.43 -2.91
CA GLY A 85 15.79 12.75 -2.31
C GLY A 85 16.31 12.68 -0.87
N THR A 86 17.43 13.35 -0.61
CA THR A 86 18.16 13.40 0.67
C THR A 86 17.50 14.23 1.78
N ALA A 87 16.25 13.94 2.16
CA ALA A 87 15.57 14.68 3.23
C ALA A 87 14.82 13.79 4.22
N GLY A 88 15.58 13.15 5.11
CA GLY A 88 15.41 13.19 6.58
C GLY A 88 14.05 12.95 7.25
N CYS A 89 13.01 12.49 6.57
CA CYS A 89 11.74 12.17 7.23
C CYS A 89 11.72 10.69 7.61
N LEU A 90 11.92 10.41 8.90
CA LEU A 90 11.80 9.07 9.52
C LEU A 90 10.32 8.63 9.54
N ARG A 91 9.75 8.40 8.36
CA ARG A 91 8.39 7.87 8.21
C ARG A 91 8.47 6.49 7.62
N THR A 92 7.77 5.56 8.26
CA THR A 92 7.57 4.22 7.70
C THR A 92 6.23 4.21 7.00
N VAL A 93 6.25 3.96 5.70
CA VAL A 93 5.10 3.61 4.87
C VAL A 93 4.52 2.32 5.42
N THR A 94 3.36 2.44 6.05
CA THR A 94 2.64 1.30 6.61
C THR A 94 1.72 0.66 5.57
N ARG A 95 1.23 1.45 4.61
CA ARG A 95 0.26 0.99 3.62
C ARG A 95 0.33 1.80 2.33
N LEU A 96 0.09 1.09 1.22
CA LEU A 96 -0.15 1.66 -0.11
C LEU A 96 -1.57 1.27 -0.54
N ALA A 97 -2.30 2.19 -1.16
CA ALA A 97 -3.63 1.93 -1.72
C ALA A 97 -3.86 2.66 -3.05
N VAL A 98 -4.66 2.07 -3.93
CA VAL A 98 -5.10 2.67 -5.20
C VAL A 98 -6.61 2.51 -5.28
N ASP A 99 -7.33 3.57 -5.66
CA ASP A 99 -8.80 3.60 -5.75
C ASP A 99 -9.52 3.08 -4.48
N GLY A 100 -8.91 3.28 -3.32
CA GLY A 100 -9.43 2.81 -2.02
C GLY A 100 -9.09 1.36 -1.66
N TYR A 101 -8.45 0.60 -2.55
CA TYR A 101 -8.02 -0.78 -2.31
C TYR A 101 -6.59 -0.85 -1.79
N THR A 102 -6.38 -1.60 -0.70
CA THR A 102 -5.03 -1.86 -0.17
C THR A 102 -4.23 -2.70 -1.14
N LEU A 103 -3.02 -2.28 -1.47
CA LEU A 103 -2.12 -3.06 -2.31
C LEU A 103 -1.37 -4.11 -1.47
N PRO A 104 -1.45 -5.41 -1.80
CA PRO A 104 -0.70 -6.45 -1.10
C PRO A 104 0.80 -6.36 -1.39
N SER A 105 1.64 -6.48 -0.37
CA SER A 105 3.09 -6.24 -0.48
C SER A 105 3.83 -7.16 -1.47
N ARG A 106 3.29 -8.35 -1.76
CA ARG A 106 3.91 -9.34 -2.66
C ARG A 106 3.46 -9.22 -4.12
N GLU A 107 2.43 -8.42 -4.40
CA GLU A 107 1.91 -8.30 -5.75
C GLU A 107 2.79 -7.41 -6.62
N ARG A 108 2.80 -7.70 -7.93
CA ARG A 108 3.59 -6.97 -8.91
C ARG A 108 2.93 -5.65 -9.26
N LEU A 109 3.69 -4.56 -9.23
CA LEU A 109 3.18 -3.19 -9.44
C LEU A 109 2.51 -3.02 -10.80
N ARG A 110 3.12 -3.54 -11.86
CA ARG A 110 2.57 -3.48 -13.23
C ARG A 110 1.16 -4.05 -13.42
N HIS A 111 0.67 -4.89 -12.51
CA HIS A 111 -0.68 -5.45 -12.60
C HIS A 111 -1.72 -4.63 -11.82
N LEU A 112 -1.26 -3.73 -10.94
CA LEU A 112 -2.08 -3.03 -9.96
C LEU A 112 -2.12 -1.52 -10.17
N VAL A 113 -1.02 -0.94 -10.65
CA VAL A 113 -0.85 0.51 -10.77
C VAL A 113 -0.65 0.86 -12.23
N ARG A 114 -1.57 1.63 -12.79
CA ARG A 114 -1.47 2.23 -14.11
C ARG A 114 -0.78 3.59 -14.01
N GLU A 115 -0.29 4.08 -15.14
CA GLU A 115 0.41 5.37 -15.24
C GLU A 115 -0.42 6.57 -14.73
N GLN A 116 -1.75 6.45 -14.78
CA GLN A 116 -2.69 7.51 -14.41
C GLN A 116 -3.22 7.38 -12.97
N ASP A 117 -2.88 6.30 -12.29
CA ASP A 117 -3.46 5.99 -10.97
C ASP A 117 -2.82 6.86 -9.88
N GLU A 118 -3.64 7.26 -8.90
CA GLU A 118 -3.16 7.96 -7.71
C GLU A 118 -2.93 6.96 -6.58
N VAL A 119 -1.69 6.90 -6.08
CA VAL A 119 -1.31 5.99 -5.00
C VAL A 119 -1.41 6.73 -3.67
N LEU A 120 -2.31 6.27 -2.81
CA LEU A 120 -2.41 6.70 -1.42
C LEU A 120 -1.31 6.01 -0.60
N VAL A 121 -0.46 6.83 0.02
CA VAL A 121 0.65 6.39 0.87
C VAL A 121 0.33 6.75 2.31
N CYS A 122 0.10 5.74 3.12
CA CYS A 122 -0.17 5.93 4.55
C CYS A 122 1.14 5.76 5.32
N CYS A 123 1.50 6.79 6.08
CA CYS A 123 2.73 6.82 6.86
C CYS A 123 2.41 6.75 8.36
N ALA A 124 3.20 5.98 9.10
CA ALA A 124 3.30 6.14 10.55
C ALA A 124 4.58 6.92 10.88
N ASP A 125 4.44 7.91 11.76
CA ASP A 125 5.60 8.57 12.35
C ASP A 125 6.33 7.55 13.22
N VAL A 126 7.58 7.25 12.89
CA VAL A 126 8.42 6.41 13.75
C VAL A 126 8.82 7.27 14.93
N ALA A 127 8.31 6.96 16.12
CA ALA A 127 8.76 7.62 17.34
C ALA A 127 10.29 7.55 17.36
N PRO A 128 11.01 8.68 17.49
CA PRO A 128 12.46 8.66 17.53
C PRO A 128 12.85 7.71 18.66
N ALA A 129 13.55 6.63 18.30
CA ALA A 129 13.98 5.65 19.29
C ALA A 129 14.70 6.42 20.39
N THR A 130 14.14 6.43 21.60
CA THR A 130 14.83 6.97 22.77
C THR A 130 16.17 6.25 22.81
N PRO A 131 17.31 6.96 22.74
CA PRO A 131 18.59 6.30 22.73
C PRO A 131 18.69 5.51 24.02
N GLN A 132 18.53 4.18 23.93
CA GLN A 132 18.87 3.31 25.03
C GLN A 132 20.35 3.53 25.26
N LYS A 133 20.69 4.22 26.35
CA LYS A 133 22.04 4.20 26.90
C LYS A 133 22.41 2.72 27.03
N THR A 134 23.22 2.23 26.11
CA THR A 134 23.90 0.96 26.26
C THR A 134 24.72 1.09 27.54
N LEU A 135 24.24 0.41 28.59
CA LEU A 135 24.92 0.22 29.86
C LEU A 135 26.12 -0.70 29.61
N ARG A 136 27.15 -0.16 28.95
CA ARG A 136 28.49 -0.74 28.84
C ARG A 136 29.44 0.27 29.43
N ASP A 137 29.38 0.38 30.74
CA ASP A 137 30.44 0.79 31.67
C ASP A 137 29.82 0.90 33.06
N VAL A 138 29.49 -0.25 33.65
CA VAL A 138 29.31 -0.38 35.09
C VAL A 138 30.25 -1.48 35.54
N THR A 139 31.40 -1.07 36.08
CA THR A 139 32.30 -1.93 36.82
C THR A 139 31.59 -2.53 38.04
N PRO A 140 31.84 -3.81 38.38
CA PRO A 140 31.20 -4.48 39.51
C PRO A 140 31.86 -4.03 40.82
N GLN A 141 31.53 -2.83 41.31
CA GLN A 141 32.03 -2.39 42.62
C GLN A 141 31.05 -1.51 43.42
N LYS A 142 29.77 -1.45 43.04
CA LYS A 142 28.74 -0.70 43.80
C LYS A 142 27.48 -1.48 44.17
N MET A 143 27.47 -2.80 43.99
CA MET A 143 26.30 -3.62 44.34
C MET A 143 26.29 -4.18 45.77
N LEU A 144 27.24 -3.78 46.62
CA LEU A 144 27.35 -4.30 48.00
C LEU A 144 26.86 -3.34 49.10
N GLU A 145 26.45 -2.10 48.80
CA GLU A 145 26.07 -1.13 49.84
C GLU A 145 24.56 -0.85 49.98
N ASP A 146 23.71 -1.23 49.01
CA ASP A 146 22.27 -0.94 49.09
C ASP A 146 21.42 -2.08 49.68
N ARG A 147 22.05 -3.07 50.31
CA ARG A 147 21.33 -4.19 50.97
C ARG A 147 21.00 -3.96 52.44
N ALA A 148 21.14 -2.73 52.94
CA ALA A 148 20.87 -2.38 54.33
C ALA A 148 19.99 -1.12 54.44
N ARG A 149 18.70 -1.24 54.08
CA ARG A 149 17.56 -0.53 54.72
C ARG A 149 16.28 -0.74 53.91
N THR A 150 15.49 -1.73 54.29
CA THR A 150 14.03 -1.61 54.25
C THR A 150 13.39 -2.60 55.21
N PRO A 151 12.65 -2.13 56.23
CA PRO A 151 11.88 -3.00 57.10
C PRO A 151 10.56 -3.41 56.45
N VAL A 152 10.15 -4.62 56.80
CA VAL A 152 8.91 -5.32 56.44
C VAL A 152 7.75 -4.79 57.28
N THR A 153 6.59 -4.52 56.67
CA THR A 153 5.30 -4.60 57.36
C THR A 153 4.21 -5.23 56.47
N PRO A 154 3.27 -5.99 57.07
CA PRO A 154 2.43 -6.93 56.34
C PRO A 154 1.06 -6.37 55.92
N SER A 155 0.50 -7.10 54.95
CA SER A 155 -0.78 -6.98 54.27
C SER A 155 -1.98 -7.36 55.16
N THR A 156 -3.06 -6.56 55.10
CA THR A 156 -4.41 -6.94 55.57
C THR A 156 -5.50 -6.35 54.64
N ALA A 157 -6.29 -7.26 54.05
CA ALA A 157 -7.69 -7.28 53.60
C ALA A 157 -8.46 -6.03 53.06
N GLU A 158 -9.30 -6.33 52.04
CA GLU A 158 -10.43 -5.58 51.42
C GLU A 158 -11.54 -5.12 52.42
N PRO A 159 -12.74 -4.55 52.04
CA PRO A 159 -13.36 -4.22 50.73
C PRO A 159 -14.19 -2.90 50.61
N ALA A 160 -14.71 -2.67 49.38
CA ALA A 160 -15.97 -2.01 48.96
C ALA A 160 -16.35 -0.56 49.35
N GLY A 161 -16.88 0.22 48.38
CA GLY A 161 -17.77 1.36 48.66
C GLY A 161 -17.85 2.46 47.60
N LYS A 162 -19.09 2.78 47.18
CA LYS A 162 -19.54 3.76 46.17
C LYS A 162 -19.33 5.24 46.58
N THR A 163 -19.24 6.17 45.60
CA THR A 163 -20.15 7.33 45.33
C THR A 163 -19.49 8.60 44.73
N ALA A 164 -20.19 9.17 43.75
CA ALA A 164 -20.51 10.59 43.46
C ALA A 164 -19.44 11.72 43.34
N SER A 165 -19.51 12.40 42.19
CA SER A 165 -19.61 13.86 41.96
C SER A 165 -18.62 14.85 42.61
N GLN A 166 -17.89 15.64 41.78
CA GLN A 166 -17.94 17.12 41.74
C GLN A 166 -16.84 17.75 40.85
N ASP A 167 -17.29 18.49 39.84
CA ASP A 167 -17.08 19.92 39.57
C ASP A 167 -15.74 20.67 39.79
N ARG A 168 -15.53 21.68 38.90
CA ARG A 168 -14.49 22.75 38.82
C ARG A 168 -13.16 22.35 38.15
N GLY A 169 -12.52 23.17 37.30
CA GLY A 169 -12.74 24.55 36.87
C GLY A 169 -11.38 25.18 36.46
N CYS A 170 -11.38 25.88 35.33
CA CYS A 170 -10.57 27.06 34.97
C CYS A 170 -9.02 27.09 35.01
N THR A 171 -8.50 27.50 33.84
CA THR A 171 -7.46 28.53 33.54
C THR A 171 -6.05 28.13 33.06
N PRO A 172 -5.47 28.92 32.14
CA PRO A 172 -4.27 28.58 31.37
C PRO A 172 -3.01 29.28 31.91
N ALA A 173 -1.83 28.74 31.59
CA ALA A 173 -0.56 29.43 31.76
C ALA A 173 0.38 29.15 30.58
N THR A 174 0.58 30.17 29.74
CA THR A 174 1.84 30.47 29.04
C THR A 174 2.96 30.63 30.08
N PRO A 175 4.26 30.35 29.78
CA PRO A 175 5.05 31.40 29.12
C PRO A 175 6.32 30.98 28.34
N SER A 176 6.83 32.00 27.62
CA SER A 176 8.24 32.44 27.51
C SER A 176 9.29 31.62 26.74
N VAL A 177 9.53 32.10 25.51
CA VAL A 177 10.82 32.57 24.96
C VAL A 177 12.05 32.43 25.87
N ALA A 178 13.09 31.77 25.35
CA ALA A 178 14.49 32.05 25.66
C ALA A 178 15.39 31.66 24.47
N GLU A 179 16.07 32.64 23.89
CA GLU A 179 17.28 32.47 23.07
C GLU A 179 18.43 31.89 23.92
N PRO A 180 19.45 31.31 23.29
CA PRO A 180 20.78 31.79 23.65
C PRO A 180 21.73 31.98 22.46
N THR A 181 22.24 33.20 22.40
CA THR A 181 23.55 33.57 21.89
C THR A 181 24.68 32.75 22.55
N LYS A 182 25.73 32.36 21.79
CA LYS A 182 27.11 32.88 21.94
C LYS A 182 28.18 32.01 21.24
N LYS A 183 29.03 32.72 20.51
CA LYS A 183 30.38 32.38 20.02
C LYS A 183 31.23 31.63 21.06
N LYS A 184 32.04 30.68 20.59
CA LYS A 184 33.31 30.36 21.23
C LYS A 184 34.36 29.96 20.18
N ASP A 185 35.19 30.94 19.84
CA ASP A 185 36.49 30.76 19.22
C ASP A 185 37.36 29.84 20.07
N ARG A 186 37.98 28.82 19.48
CA ARG A 186 39.11 28.10 20.09
C ARG A 186 40.14 27.68 19.06
N ALA A 187 41.18 28.52 19.00
CA ALA A 187 42.59 28.20 18.88
C ALA A 187 43.01 27.01 18.00
N ARG A 188 43.55 27.37 16.84
CA ARG A 188 44.36 26.59 15.92
C ARG A 188 45.72 26.29 16.58
N ALA A 189 46.08 25.01 16.71
CA ALA A 189 47.44 24.60 17.05
C ALA A 189 48.24 24.32 15.76
N PRO A 190 49.51 24.76 15.65
CA PRO A 190 50.38 24.40 14.54
C PRO A 190 51.03 23.04 14.82
N VAL A 191 50.75 22.04 13.98
CA VAL A 191 51.48 20.77 13.98
C VAL A 191 52.53 20.83 12.88
N THR A 192 53.78 20.74 13.30
CA THR A 192 55.00 20.70 12.50
C THR A 192 55.03 19.49 11.57
N PRO A 193 55.46 19.61 10.30
CA PRO A 193 55.65 18.48 9.41
C PRO A 193 57.06 17.93 9.61
N ALA A 194 57.18 16.80 10.32
CA ALA A 194 58.41 16.03 10.35
C ALA A 194 58.28 14.87 9.35
N ALA A 195 59.11 14.95 8.33
CA ALA A 195 59.28 13.99 7.26
C ALA A 195 59.50 12.57 7.80
N ALA A 196 58.63 11.66 7.39
CA ALA A 196 58.96 10.25 7.19
C ALA A 196 58.35 9.90 5.83
N GLU A 197 59.17 9.94 4.78
CA GLU A 197 58.81 9.33 3.51
C GLU A 197 58.56 7.84 3.77
N PRO A 198 57.32 7.32 3.63
CA PRO A 198 57.12 5.89 3.69
C PRO A 198 57.79 5.30 2.45
N ASP A 199 58.71 4.37 2.67
CA ASP A 199 59.41 3.62 1.64
C ASP A 199 58.40 2.73 0.88
N VAL A 200 57.75 3.31 -0.14
CA VAL A 200 56.79 2.66 -1.05
C VAL A 200 57.56 1.82 -2.07
N LYS A 201 58.25 0.76 -1.63
CA LYS A 201 59.00 -0.12 -2.55
C LYS A 201 58.71 -1.61 -2.41
N THR A 202 57.68 -1.98 -1.66
CA THR A 202 57.21 -3.37 -1.59
C THR A 202 55.68 -3.46 -1.68
N ALA A 203 55.11 -2.86 -2.73
CA ALA A 203 53.80 -3.28 -3.20
C ALA A 203 53.91 -4.76 -3.61
N THR A 204 53.30 -5.63 -2.81
CA THR A 204 53.49 -7.07 -2.87
C THR A 204 52.90 -7.63 -4.18
N PRO A 205 53.64 -8.49 -4.93
CA PRO A 205 53.16 -9.10 -6.17
C PRO A 205 51.85 -9.89 -6.01
N ARG A 206 51.53 -10.29 -4.77
CA ARG A 206 50.26 -10.92 -4.39
C ARG A 206 49.05 -10.00 -4.56
N ALA A 207 49.19 -8.71 -4.26
CA ALA A 207 48.09 -7.75 -4.41
C ALA A 207 47.78 -7.47 -5.90
N ALA A 208 48.80 -7.48 -6.76
CA ALA A 208 48.62 -7.37 -8.20
C ALA A 208 47.88 -8.59 -8.77
N ALA A 209 48.28 -9.81 -8.38
CA ALA A 209 47.61 -11.04 -8.82
C ALA A 209 46.14 -11.11 -8.39
N GLU A 210 45.81 -10.68 -7.16
CA GLU A 210 44.43 -10.64 -6.68
C GLU A 210 43.58 -9.60 -7.46
N LEU A 211 44.17 -8.48 -7.85
CA LEU A 211 43.49 -7.49 -8.68
C LEU A 211 43.23 -8.03 -10.08
N ASP A 212 44.19 -8.70 -10.70
CA ASP A 212 44.05 -9.31 -12.02
C ASP A 212 42.94 -10.37 -12.05
N GLU A 213 42.85 -11.21 -11.01
CA GLU A 213 41.77 -12.18 -10.85
C GLU A 213 40.39 -11.51 -10.74
N LYS A 214 40.28 -10.44 -9.93
CA LYS A 214 39.04 -9.65 -9.81
C LYS A 214 38.67 -8.98 -11.13
N VAL A 215 39.62 -8.44 -11.86
CA VAL A 215 39.39 -7.83 -13.19
C VAL A 215 38.90 -8.89 -14.17
N ALA A 216 39.52 -10.07 -14.21
CA ALA A 216 39.07 -11.19 -15.04
C ALA A 216 37.62 -11.60 -14.71
N GLY A 217 37.28 -11.70 -13.41
CA GLY A 217 35.92 -11.99 -12.96
C GLY A 217 34.89 -10.94 -13.39
N LEU A 218 35.22 -9.64 -13.29
CA LEU A 218 34.36 -8.56 -13.74
C LEU A 218 34.17 -8.56 -15.26
N VAL A 219 35.21 -8.87 -16.03
CA VAL A 219 35.12 -9.00 -17.49
C VAL A 219 34.20 -10.17 -17.88
N GLN A 220 34.30 -11.30 -17.17
CA GLN A 220 33.42 -12.44 -17.40
C GLN A 220 31.96 -12.12 -17.06
N LEU A 221 31.71 -11.44 -15.94
CA LEU A 221 30.37 -10.99 -15.55
C LEU A 221 29.79 -10.00 -16.57
N ASN A 222 30.59 -9.08 -17.10
CA ASN A 222 30.12 -8.16 -18.12
C ASN A 222 29.73 -8.88 -19.42
N ARG A 223 30.49 -9.92 -19.81
CA ARG A 223 30.16 -10.75 -20.98
C ARG A 223 28.86 -11.52 -20.79
N THR A 224 28.64 -12.12 -19.62
CA THR A 224 27.38 -12.84 -19.34
C THR A 224 26.19 -11.90 -19.29
N GLN A 225 26.35 -10.71 -18.68
CA GLN A 225 25.30 -9.68 -18.69
C GLN A 225 24.92 -9.23 -20.09
N ARG A 226 25.91 -9.02 -20.98
CA ARG A 226 25.65 -8.66 -22.39
C ARG A 226 24.88 -9.76 -23.12
N ALA A 227 25.27 -11.02 -22.95
CA ALA A 227 24.57 -12.16 -23.57
C ALA A 227 23.10 -12.25 -23.12
N VAL A 228 22.83 -12.03 -21.82
CA VAL A 228 21.45 -12.02 -21.29
C VAL A 228 20.65 -10.85 -21.85
N ILE A 229 21.24 -9.66 -21.99
CA ILE A 229 20.57 -8.51 -22.60
C ILE A 229 20.24 -8.77 -24.08
N GLU A 230 21.17 -9.37 -24.84
CA GLU A 230 20.95 -9.77 -26.23
C GLU A 230 19.82 -10.81 -26.35
N GLU A 231 19.75 -11.79 -25.45
CA GLU A 231 18.67 -12.77 -25.44
C GLU A 231 17.30 -12.14 -25.11
N LEU A 232 17.24 -11.30 -24.07
CA LEU A 232 16.00 -10.64 -23.66
C LEU A 232 15.48 -9.67 -24.73
N THR A 233 16.36 -8.96 -25.42
CA THR A 233 15.98 -8.08 -26.53
C THR A 233 15.44 -8.88 -27.72
N ALA A 234 16.07 -10.01 -28.07
CA ALA A 234 15.54 -10.91 -29.09
C ALA A 234 14.16 -11.49 -28.71
N GLN A 235 13.96 -11.87 -27.45
CA GLN A 235 12.65 -12.34 -26.95
C GLN A 235 11.58 -11.23 -26.99
N ALA A 236 11.95 -9.99 -26.67
CA ALA A 236 11.04 -8.85 -26.71
C ALA A 236 10.55 -8.58 -28.15
N GLU A 237 11.45 -8.57 -29.13
CA GLU A 237 11.09 -8.40 -30.54
C GLU A 237 10.24 -9.56 -31.06
N ALA A 238 10.54 -10.81 -30.67
CA ALA A 238 9.71 -11.97 -31.01
C ALA A 238 8.28 -11.86 -30.44
N ARG A 239 8.14 -11.39 -29.20
CA ARG A 239 6.82 -11.15 -28.57
C ARG A 239 6.08 -10.03 -29.27
N LYS A 240 6.75 -8.94 -29.62
CA LYS A 240 6.18 -7.81 -30.38
C LYS A 240 5.65 -8.25 -31.74
N ALA A 241 6.42 -9.07 -32.47
CA ALA A 241 5.99 -9.64 -33.74
C ALA A 241 4.74 -10.54 -33.58
N ARG A 242 4.67 -11.34 -32.51
CA ARG A 242 3.51 -12.19 -32.21
C ARG A 242 2.26 -11.37 -31.88
N VAL A 243 2.39 -10.31 -31.10
CA VAL A 243 1.26 -9.41 -30.79
C VAL A 243 0.73 -8.76 -32.07
N ALA A 244 1.60 -8.22 -32.92
CA ALA A 244 1.21 -7.63 -34.20
C ALA A 244 0.53 -8.63 -35.14
N ALA A 245 0.90 -9.92 -35.09
CA ALA A 245 0.23 -10.97 -35.85
C ALA A 245 -1.18 -11.28 -35.30
N LEU A 246 -1.35 -11.34 -33.99
CA LEU A 246 -2.65 -11.57 -33.34
C LEU A 246 -3.60 -10.40 -33.58
N GLU A 247 -3.11 -9.15 -33.52
CA GLU A 247 -3.92 -7.96 -33.82
C GLU A 247 -4.48 -8.00 -35.25
N ARG A 248 -3.68 -8.46 -36.23
CA ARG A 248 -4.16 -8.66 -37.61
C ARG A 248 -5.24 -9.75 -37.69
N GLN A 249 -5.08 -10.86 -36.97
CA GLN A 249 -6.10 -11.92 -36.94
C GLN A 249 -7.41 -11.44 -36.30
N VAL A 250 -7.33 -10.65 -35.23
CA VAL A 250 -8.52 -10.05 -34.60
C VAL A 250 -9.23 -9.10 -35.57
N ALA A 251 -8.48 -8.24 -36.26
CA ALA A 251 -9.05 -7.34 -37.26
C ALA A 251 -9.71 -8.10 -38.43
N GLU A 252 -9.09 -9.18 -38.91
CA GLU A 252 -9.64 -10.03 -39.97
C GLU A 252 -10.93 -10.73 -39.53
N LEU A 253 -10.96 -11.33 -38.33
CA LEU A 253 -12.16 -11.96 -37.77
C LEU A 253 -13.29 -10.95 -37.53
N GLN A 254 -12.96 -9.74 -37.08
CA GLN A 254 -13.94 -8.65 -36.96
C GLN A 254 -14.53 -8.29 -38.33
N GLN A 255 -13.70 -8.20 -39.37
CA GLN A 255 -14.17 -7.94 -40.73
C GLN A 255 -15.07 -9.07 -41.26
N GLN A 256 -14.72 -10.34 -40.98
CA GLN A 256 -15.56 -11.50 -41.32
C GLN A 256 -16.90 -11.47 -40.60
N LEU A 257 -16.95 -11.09 -39.32
CA LEU A 257 -18.19 -10.95 -38.56
C LEU A 257 -19.08 -9.84 -39.13
N VAL A 258 -18.51 -8.69 -39.50
CA VAL A 258 -19.26 -7.60 -40.13
C VAL A 258 -19.79 -8.01 -41.51
N ALA A 259 -18.97 -8.71 -42.31
CA ALA A 259 -19.40 -9.23 -43.61
C ALA A 259 -20.51 -10.28 -43.47
N ALA A 260 -20.38 -11.20 -42.52
CA ALA A 260 -21.41 -12.21 -42.22
C ALA A 260 -22.72 -11.54 -41.78
N ALA A 261 -22.66 -10.52 -40.91
CA ALA A 261 -23.82 -9.75 -40.48
C ALA A 261 -24.49 -8.98 -41.63
N ALA A 262 -23.72 -8.46 -42.60
CA ALA A 262 -24.25 -7.78 -43.77
C ALA A 262 -24.89 -8.74 -44.80
N SER A 263 -24.37 -9.97 -44.90
CA SER A 263 -24.89 -11.00 -45.82
C SER A 263 -26.04 -11.83 -45.23
N GLY A 264 -26.21 -11.83 -43.90
CA GLY A 264 -27.31 -12.47 -43.20
C GLY A 264 -28.59 -11.65 -43.34
N SER A 265 -29.27 -11.79 -44.48
CA SER A 265 -30.66 -11.35 -44.60
C SER A 265 -31.45 -12.00 -43.46
N PRO A 266 -32.13 -11.22 -42.60
CA PRO A 266 -32.83 -11.78 -41.44
C PRO A 266 -33.82 -12.83 -41.95
N PRO A 267 -33.87 -14.04 -41.35
CA PRO A 267 -34.93 -14.98 -41.68
C PRO A 267 -36.24 -14.27 -41.38
N SER A 268 -37.04 -14.06 -42.43
CA SER A 268 -38.38 -13.48 -42.34
C SER A 268 -39.30 -14.47 -41.62
N HIS A 269 -39.11 -14.64 -40.31
CA HIS A 269 -40.11 -15.25 -39.47
C HIS A 269 -41.16 -14.19 -39.15
N GLY A 270 -42.38 -14.52 -39.56
CA GLY A 270 -43.52 -13.63 -39.62
C GLY A 270 -43.75 -12.85 -38.33
N THR A 271 -44.18 -11.62 -38.55
CA THR A 271 -45.01 -10.79 -37.69
C THR A 271 -45.88 -11.59 -36.72
N ALA A 272 -45.47 -11.63 -35.46
CA ALA A 272 -46.38 -11.64 -34.32
C ALA A 272 -46.01 -10.44 -33.44
N ALA A 273 -46.84 -9.42 -33.52
CA ALA A 273 -46.76 -8.22 -32.72
C ALA A 273 -46.91 -8.58 -31.24
N ALA A 274 -45.82 -8.49 -30.50
CA ALA A 274 -45.84 -8.26 -29.06
C ALA A 274 -44.67 -7.31 -28.79
N ALA A 275 -44.97 -6.02 -28.88
CA ALA A 275 -44.13 -4.97 -28.32
C ALA A 275 -44.08 -5.19 -26.81
N ALA A 276 -43.11 -5.99 -26.36
CA ALA A 276 -42.75 -6.08 -24.97
C ALA A 276 -42.16 -4.72 -24.58
N ALA A 277 -43.01 -3.91 -23.95
CA ALA A 277 -42.59 -2.74 -23.22
C ALA A 277 -41.39 -3.15 -22.36
N VAL A 278 -40.26 -2.49 -22.59
CA VAL A 278 -39.12 -2.50 -21.68
C VAL A 278 -39.62 -1.80 -20.42
N GLU A 279 -40.26 -2.58 -19.55
CA GLU A 279 -40.71 -2.12 -18.24
C GLU A 279 -39.49 -1.63 -17.49
N ALA A 280 -39.57 -0.38 -17.02
CA ALA A 280 -38.58 0.22 -16.18
C ALA A 280 -38.26 -0.74 -15.00
N PRO A 281 -36.98 -0.87 -14.58
CA PRO A 281 -36.52 -1.81 -13.56
C PRO A 281 -36.94 -1.40 -12.12
N GLY A 282 -38.13 -0.81 -11.96
CA GLY A 282 -38.60 -0.18 -10.72
C GLY A 282 -39.52 -1.02 -9.83
N ALA A 283 -40.00 -2.20 -10.25
CA ALA A 283 -41.03 -2.94 -9.51
C ALA A 283 -40.81 -4.46 -9.41
N LEU A 284 -39.54 -4.91 -9.34
CA LEU A 284 -39.16 -6.32 -9.17
C LEU A 284 -39.33 -6.85 -7.72
N GLU A 285 -40.16 -6.22 -6.88
CA GLU A 285 -40.57 -6.73 -5.56
C GLU A 285 -41.72 -7.74 -5.65
N SER A 286 -41.84 -8.43 -6.77
CA SER A 286 -42.94 -9.36 -6.98
C SER A 286 -42.73 -10.69 -6.23
N ALA A 287 -43.27 -10.75 -5.01
CA ALA A 287 -43.87 -11.88 -4.25
C ALA A 287 -43.32 -13.33 -4.36
N GLY A 288 -42.05 -13.54 -4.72
CA GLY A 288 -41.39 -14.85 -4.52
C GLY A 288 -40.80 -14.96 -3.12
N GLU A 289 -41.02 -16.09 -2.45
CA GLU A 289 -40.39 -16.39 -1.15
C GLU A 289 -38.87 -16.53 -1.32
N TRP A 290 -38.11 -15.91 -0.41
CA TRP A 290 -36.66 -16.02 -0.39
C TRP A 290 -36.26 -17.37 0.23
N GLN A 291 -35.56 -18.20 -0.53
CA GLN A 291 -35.09 -19.51 -0.05
C GLN A 291 -33.63 -19.39 0.39
N GLY A 292 -33.32 -19.85 1.59
CA GLY A 292 -31.93 -19.97 2.05
C GLY A 292 -31.18 -21.01 1.22
N VAL A 293 -29.96 -20.69 0.82
CA VAL A 293 -29.13 -21.58 0.01
C VAL A 293 -27.83 -21.87 0.74
N ASP A 294 -27.63 -23.14 1.09
CA ASP A 294 -26.44 -23.61 1.79
C ASP A 294 -25.25 -23.84 0.83
N ASP A 295 -25.53 -24.14 -0.44
CA ASP A 295 -24.52 -24.41 -1.46
C ASP A 295 -24.69 -23.51 -2.68
N ALA A 296 -23.64 -22.77 -3.01
CA ALA A 296 -23.62 -21.88 -4.16
C ALA A 296 -23.68 -22.62 -5.50
N GLN A 297 -23.49 -23.93 -5.54
CA GLN A 297 -23.76 -24.74 -6.75
C GLN A 297 -25.25 -24.73 -7.14
N ALA A 298 -26.15 -24.39 -6.22
CA ALA A 298 -27.57 -24.25 -6.52
C ALA A 298 -27.91 -22.96 -7.30
N LEU A 299 -26.97 -22.00 -7.38
CA LEU A 299 -27.16 -20.75 -8.12
C LEU A 299 -27.24 -20.99 -9.62
N ARG A 300 -28.15 -20.29 -10.29
CA ARG A 300 -28.32 -20.28 -11.74
C ARG A 300 -28.18 -18.86 -12.27
N VAL A 301 -27.72 -18.74 -13.52
CA VAL A 301 -27.71 -17.46 -14.23
C VAL A 301 -29.16 -16.96 -14.37
N GLY A 302 -29.40 -15.71 -13.97
CA GLY A 302 -30.72 -15.09 -13.91
C GLY A 302 -31.37 -15.09 -12.51
N ASP A 303 -30.85 -15.86 -11.55
CA ASP A 303 -31.35 -15.85 -10.17
C ASP A 303 -31.17 -14.47 -9.54
N VAL A 304 -32.14 -14.04 -8.74
CA VAL A 304 -31.98 -12.86 -7.89
C VAL A 304 -31.52 -13.34 -6.52
N VAL A 305 -30.34 -12.90 -6.10
CA VAL A 305 -29.73 -13.27 -4.82
C VAL A 305 -29.75 -12.12 -3.84
N ARG A 306 -29.89 -12.47 -2.56
CA ARG A 306 -29.71 -11.59 -1.42
C ARG A 306 -28.58 -12.10 -0.55
N TYR A 307 -27.61 -11.24 -0.21
CA TYR A 307 -26.37 -11.69 0.43
C TYR A 307 -25.70 -10.60 1.25
N ARG A 308 -24.72 -11.01 2.07
CA ARG A 308 -23.76 -10.14 2.75
C ARG A 308 -22.34 -10.61 2.46
N VAL A 309 -21.39 -9.68 2.46
CA VAL A 309 -19.97 -9.97 2.28
C VAL A 309 -19.20 -9.57 3.54
N PRO A 310 -18.25 -10.38 4.03
CA PRO A 310 -17.33 -9.96 5.07
C PRO A 310 -16.41 -8.87 4.53
N LEU A 311 -16.44 -7.71 5.17
CA LEU A 311 -15.57 -6.58 4.91
C LEU A 311 -14.46 -6.59 5.95
N ILE A 312 -13.23 -6.80 5.49
CA ILE A 312 -12.06 -6.77 6.38
C ILE A 312 -11.62 -5.31 6.50
N ASP A 313 -11.82 -4.72 7.68
CA ASP A 313 -11.23 -3.44 8.02
C ASP A 313 -9.77 -3.67 8.40
N ALA A 314 -8.90 -3.58 7.40
CA ALA A 314 -7.46 -3.76 7.55
C ALA A 314 -6.83 -2.79 8.55
N TRP A 315 -7.45 -1.64 8.83
CA TRP A 315 -6.93 -0.65 9.79
C TRP A 315 -7.11 -1.08 11.23
N ARG A 316 -8.25 -1.71 11.51
CA ARG A 316 -8.62 -2.14 12.86
C ARG A 316 -8.35 -3.63 13.09
N GLY A 317 -7.98 -4.37 12.04
CA GLY A 317 -7.91 -5.83 12.06
C GLY A 317 -9.27 -6.46 12.37
N THR A 318 -10.37 -5.75 12.13
CA THR A 318 -11.72 -6.22 12.45
C THR A 318 -12.47 -6.59 11.19
N THR A 319 -13.08 -7.76 11.18
CA THR A 319 -14.02 -8.15 10.13
C THR A 319 -15.42 -7.65 10.49
N ARG A 320 -16.03 -6.89 9.59
CA ARG A 320 -17.42 -6.43 9.69
C ARG A 320 -18.25 -7.10 8.60
N ARG A 321 -19.56 -7.23 8.78
CA ARG A 321 -20.46 -7.70 7.72
C ARG A 321 -20.99 -6.49 6.95
N SER A 322 -21.07 -6.61 5.62
CA SER A 322 -21.76 -5.60 4.81
C SER A 322 -23.24 -5.51 5.18
N LYS A 323 -23.90 -4.42 4.76
CA LYS A 323 -25.36 -4.40 4.67
C LYS A 323 -25.83 -5.50 3.71
N LEU A 324 -27.07 -5.95 3.89
CA LEU A 324 -27.71 -6.92 3.02
C LEU A 324 -27.90 -6.31 1.62
N ARG A 325 -27.38 -6.98 0.59
CA ARG A 325 -27.40 -6.54 -0.81
C ARG A 325 -28.29 -7.45 -1.64
N THR A 326 -28.79 -6.94 -2.75
CA THR A 326 -29.55 -7.71 -3.74
C THR A 326 -28.89 -7.54 -5.11
N ALA A 327 -28.69 -8.63 -5.84
CA ALA A 327 -28.12 -8.63 -7.18
C ALA A 327 -28.68 -9.79 -8.02
N THR A 328 -28.53 -9.72 -9.33
CA THR A 328 -28.85 -10.82 -10.25
C THR A 328 -27.58 -11.57 -10.62
N VAL A 329 -27.63 -12.91 -10.63
CA VAL A 329 -26.50 -13.75 -11.05
C VAL A 329 -26.34 -13.61 -12.57
N ALA A 330 -25.32 -12.87 -13.01
CA ALA A 330 -25.05 -12.63 -14.41
C ALA A 330 -24.22 -13.76 -15.04
N LYS A 331 -23.29 -14.35 -14.28
CA LYS A 331 -22.44 -15.44 -14.76
C LYS A 331 -21.93 -16.30 -13.60
N LEU A 332 -21.86 -17.60 -13.85
CA LEU A 332 -21.19 -18.57 -12.97
C LEU A 332 -19.84 -18.91 -13.59
N LEU A 333 -18.76 -18.72 -12.84
CA LEU A 333 -17.41 -19.06 -13.27
C LEU A 333 -17.03 -20.41 -12.65
N PRO A 334 -16.67 -21.42 -13.48
CA PRO A 334 -16.25 -22.71 -12.98
C PRO A 334 -14.99 -22.57 -12.12
N SER A 335 -14.91 -23.42 -11.10
CA SER A 335 -14.04 -23.36 -9.91
C SER A 335 -12.64 -22.79 -10.16
N ALA A 336 -12.34 -21.70 -9.47
CA ALA A 336 -10.98 -21.26 -9.16
C ALA A 336 -10.39 -22.19 -8.07
N PRO A 337 -9.06 -22.17 -7.83
CA PRO A 337 -8.45 -22.90 -6.71
C PRO A 337 -9.11 -22.60 -5.35
N ASP A 338 -9.68 -21.41 -5.19
CA ASP A 338 -10.34 -20.95 -3.96
C ASP A 338 -11.87 -21.19 -3.95
N GLY A 339 -12.40 -21.88 -4.97
CA GLY A 339 -13.81 -22.24 -5.10
C GLY A 339 -14.51 -21.59 -6.32
N PRO A 340 -15.81 -21.85 -6.52
CA PRO A 340 -16.57 -21.22 -7.58
C PRO A 340 -16.70 -19.72 -7.34
N SER A 341 -16.66 -18.96 -8.43
CA SER A 341 -16.85 -17.51 -8.42
C SER A 341 -18.13 -17.14 -9.15
N VAL A 342 -18.80 -16.11 -8.66
CA VAL A 342 -20.09 -15.64 -9.17
C VAL A 342 -19.96 -14.18 -9.56
N VAL A 343 -20.47 -13.85 -10.75
CA VAL A 343 -20.59 -12.47 -11.23
C VAL A 343 -22.00 -12.00 -10.96
N LEU A 344 -22.12 -10.96 -10.15
CA LEU A 344 -23.36 -10.37 -9.66
C LEU A 344 -23.58 -9.01 -10.30
N GLN A 345 -24.75 -8.84 -10.93
CA GLN A 345 -25.18 -7.56 -11.47
C GLN A 345 -26.11 -6.88 -10.46
N GLN A 346 -25.70 -5.73 -9.93
CA GLN A 346 -26.54 -4.90 -9.06
C GLN A 346 -27.62 -4.18 -9.87
N ALA A 347 -28.67 -3.70 -9.19
CA ALA A 347 -29.73 -2.91 -9.82
C ALA A 347 -29.23 -1.62 -10.49
N SER A 348 -28.08 -1.10 -10.06
CA SER A 348 -27.40 0.04 -10.69
C SER A 348 -26.72 -0.29 -12.02
N GLY A 349 -26.61 -1.58 -12.39
CA GLY A 349 -25.81 -2.07 -13.50
C GLY A 349 -24.35 -2.37 -13.15
N ALA A 350 -23.91 -2.05 -11.92
CA ALA A 350 -22.57 -2.40 -11.46
C ALA A 350 -22.40 -3.93 -11.39
N MET A 351 -21.21 -4.40 -11.77
CA MET A 351 -20.86 -5.83 -11.83
C MET A 351 -19.81 -6.14 -10.77
N ASP A 352 -20.14 -7.03 -9.84
CA ASP A 352 -19.24 -7.50 -8.79
C ASP A 352 -18.86 -8.97 -9.07
N CYS A 353 -17.57 -9.30 -9.00
CA CYS A 353 -17.11 -10.69 -9.02
C CYS A 353 -16.77 -11.12 -7.60
N VAL A 354 -17.48 -12.12 -7.06
CA VAL A 354 -17.36 -12.54 -5.67
C VAL A 354 -17.20 -14.06 -5.60
N GLU A 355 -16.28 -14.51 -4.75
CA GLU A 355 -16.16 -15.92 -4.42
C GLU A 355 -17.37 -16.36 -3.60
N THR A 356 -17.92 -17.54 -3.91
CA THR A 356 -19.14 -18.00 -3.23
C THR A 356 -18.94 -18.24 -1.74
N SER A 357 -17.73 -18.61 -1.32
CA SER A 357 -17.33 -18.77 0.09
C SER A 357 -17.40 -17.46 0.89
N GLN A 358 -17.36 -16.31 0.22
CA GLN A 358 -17.46 -14.98 0.83
C GLN A 358 -18.91 -14.50 0.94
N LEU A 359 -19.87 -15.20 0.33
CA LEU A 359 -21.28 -14.86 0.42
C LEU A 359 -21.86 -15.47 1.71
N SER A 360 -22.30 -14.60 2.61
CA SER A 360 -22.98 -14.96 3.86
C SER A 360 -24.44 -14.56 3.82
N ASP A 361 -25.30 -15.26 4.57
CA ASP A 361 -26.75 -15.07 4.58
C ASP A 361 -27.34 -15.12 3.16
N LEU A 362 -26.84 -16.05 2.33
CA LEU A 362 -27.23 -16.18 0.92
C LEU A 362 -28.66 -16.71 0.81
N GLN A 363 -29.51 -15.93 0.14
CA GLN A 363 -30.87 -16.30 -0.19
C GLN A 363 -31.09 -16.13 -1.69
N VAL A 364 -31.80 -17.08 -2.30
CA VAL A 364 -32.11 -17.08 -3.74
C VAL A 364 -33.59 -16.91 -3.94
N ARG A 365 -33.93 -16.19 -5.00
CA ARG A 365 -35.23 -16.19 -5.63
C ARG A 365 -35.03 -16.56 -7.11
N GLY A 366 -35.61 -17.68 -7.54
CA GLY A 366 -35.45 -18.18 -8.90
C GLY A 366 -35.91 -17.18 -9.97
N PRO A 367 -35.48 -17.36 -11.23
CA PRO A 367 -35.88 -16.49 -12.33
C PRO A 367 -37.38 -16.71 -12.58
N ARG A 368 -38.11 -15.63 -12.87
CA ARG A 368 -39.52 -15.71 -13.25
C ARG A 368 -39.69 -16.25 -14.66
#